data_AF-A0A962PQQ2-F1
#
_entry.id   AF-A0A962PQQ2-F1
#
_cell.length_a   1.000
_cell.length_b   1.000
_cell.length_c   1.000
_cell.angle_alpha   90.00
_cell.angle_beta   90.00
_cell.angle_gamma   90.00
#
_symmetry.space_group_name_H-M   'P 1'
#
loop_
_entity.id
_entity.type
_entity.pdbx_description
1 polymer ?
#
loop_
_entity_poly.entity_id
_entity_poly.type
_entity_poly.pdbx_seq_one_letter_code
_entity_poly.pdbx_strand_id
1 'polypeptide(L)'
;LGLASDAILIRGTSHAAGNWAGLWDRSAIESDYAEMIGRLTQSAARLGTLPIRTARLESFRLGGAGINLLAKDPLLPAQMIDVDARKSLWTAMISYDELGKRVWAHGLGASVRGERLPVPLLAESMMEPS
;
A
#
# COMPACT_ATOMS: atom_id res chain seq x y z
N LEU A 1 -17.37 -2.82 -16.93
CA LEU A 1 -16.96 -3.58 -15.71
C LEU A 1 -15.67 -4.40 -15.91
N GLY A 2 -15.17 -4.59 -17.14
CA GLY A 2 -13.99 -5.45 -17.35
C GLY A 2 -14.25 -6.93 -17.04
N LEU A 3 -15.52 -7.33 -16.99
CA LEU A 3 -15.93 -8.72 -16.74
C LEU A 3 -15.88 -9.52 -18.04
N ALA A 4 -15.63 -10.82 -17.91
CA ALA A 4 -15.71 -11.75 -19.02
C ALA A 4 -17.12 -11.76 -19.63
N SER A 5 -17.22 -12.09 -20.92
CA SER A 5 -18.49 -12.05 -21.67
C SER A 5 -19.53 -13.06 -21.19
N ASP A 6 -19.10 -14.07 -20.44
CA ASP A 6 -19.92 -15.12 -19.83
C ASP A 6 -20.23 -14.86 -18.34
N ALA A 7 -19.78 -13.73 -17.79
CA ALA A 7 -20.04 -13.39 -16.40
C ALA A 7 -21.51 -13.06 -16.17
N ILE A 8 -22.14 -13.74 -15.20
CA ILE A 8 -23.51 -13.47 -14.76
C ILE A 8 -23.47 -12.46 -13.61
N LEU A 9 -24.08 -11.29 -13.80
CA LEU A 9 -24.25 -10.30 -12.74
C LEU A 9 -25.51 -10.60 -11.93
N ILE A 10 -25.34 -11.00 -10.67
CA ILE A 10 -26.43 -11.23 -9.74
C ILE A 10 -26.42 -10.13 -8.68
N ARG A 11 -27.55 -9.47 -8.47
CA ARG A 11 -27.73 -8.48 -7.40
C ARG A 11 -28.52 -9.11 -6.25
N GLY A 12 -27.88 -9.25 -5.09
CA GLY A 12 -28.56 -9.54 -3.83
C GLY A 12 -28.96 -8.25 -3.13
N THR A 13 -30.21 -8.15 -2.67
CA THR A 13 -30.74 -6.99 -1.92
C THR A 13 -30.89 -7.26 -0.42
N SER A 14 -30.58 -8.48 0.04
CA SER A 14 -30.65 -8.89 1.43
C SER A 14 -29.37 -9.60 1.86
N HIS A 15 -28.95 -9.39 3.10
CA HIS A 15 -27.89 -10.16 3.77
C HIS A 15 -28.34 -11.60 4.07
N ALA A 16 -29.62 -11.93 3.90
CA ALA A 16 -30.16 -13.27 4.12
C ALA A 16 -29.96 -14.15 2.88
N ALA A 17 -28.96 -15.04 2.96
CA ALA A 17 -28.92 -16.42 2.43
C ALA A 17 -27.48 -16.91 2.08
N GLY A 18 -26.45 -16.08 2.21
CA GLY A 18 -25.05 -16.49 2.05
C GLY A 18 -24.23 -16.12 3.28
N ASN A 19 -23.36 -17.02 3.76
CA ASN A 19 -22.38 -16.68 4.78
C ASN A 19 -21.26 -15.81 4.18
N TRP A 20 -21.59 -14.57 3.79
CA TRP A 20 -20.66 -13.62 3.18
C TRP A 20 -19.52 -13.25 4.13
N ALA A 21 -19.77 -13.31 5.44
CA ALA A 21 -18.77 -13.07 6.47
C ALA A 21 -17.61 -14.09 6.44
N GLY A 22 -17.83 -15.29 5.88
CA GLY A 22 -16.78 -16.31 5.73
C GLY A 22 -15.91 -16.15 4.47
N LEU A 23 -16.25 -15.24 3.55
CA LEU A 23 -15.44 -15.01 2.34
C LEU A 23 -14.17 -14.22 2.61
N TRP A 24 -14.15 -13.47 3.72
CA TRP A 24 -13.01 -12.67 4.14
C TRP A 24 -12.68 -13.00 5.59
N ASP A 25 -11.43 -13.36 5.84
CA ASP A 25 -10.93 -13.46 7.20
C ASP A 25 -10.70 -12.04 7.74
N ARG A 26 -11.74 -11.51 8.40
CA ARG A 26 -11.69 -10.19 9.05
C ARG A 26 -10.47 -10.07 9.97
N SER A 27 -10.16 -11.13 10.72
CA SER A 27 -9.12 -11.07 11.75
C SER A 27 -7.73 -10.96 11.13
N ALA A 28 -7.51 -11.69 10.03
CA ALA A 28 -6.29 -11.56 9.23
C ALA A 28 -6.16 -10.14 8.65
N ILE A 29 -7.24 -9.59 8.10
CA ILE A 29 -7.22 -8.24 7.52
C ILE A 29 -6.92 -7.16 8.59
N GLU A 30 -7.59 -7.20 9.73
CA GLU A 30 -7.36 -6.26 10.84
C GLU A 30 -5.94 -6.40 11.39
N SER A 31 -5.42 -7.63 11.47
CA SER A 31 -4.04 -7.92 11.87
C SER A 31 -3.02 -7.35 10.88
N ASP A 32 -3.25 -7.49 9.58
CA ASP A 32 -2.37 -6.95 8.54
C ASP A 32 -2.28 -5.42 8.63
N TYR A 33 -3.38 -4.73 8.95
CA TYR A 33 -3.36 -3.29 9.19
C TYR A 33 -2.48 -2.94 10.40
N ALA A 34 -2.69 -3.62 11.53
CA ALA A 34 -1.94 -3.36 12.75
C ALA A 34 -0.44 -3.64 12.57
N GLU A 35 -0.07 -4.75 11.91
CA GLU A 35 1.32 -5.08 11.61
C GLU A 35 1.96 -4.01 10.73
N MET A 36 1.28 -3.61 9.64
CA MET A 36 1.81 -2.58 8.74
C MET A 36 1.97 -1.24 9.44
N ILE A 37 1.01 -0.81 10.27
CA ILE A 37 1.13 0.40 11.10
C ILE A 37 2.36 0.31 12.01
N GLY A 38 2.57 -0.83 12.67
CA GLY A 38 3.73 -1.06 13.53
C GLY A 38 5.05 -0.93 12.77
N ARG A 39 5.15 -1.54 11.58
CA ARG A 39 6.33 -1.47 10.71
C ARG A 39 6.60 -0.05 10.21
N LEU A 40 5.57 0.67 9.78
CA LEU A 40 5.67 2.07 9.35
C LEU A 40 6.15 2.96 10.50
N THR A 41 5.59 2.77 11.70
CA THR A 41 5.94 3.53 12.89
C THR A 41 7.39 3.27 13.32
N GLN A 42 7.80 2.01 13.36
CA GLN A 42 9.17 1.64 13.70
C GLN A 42 10.18 2.18 12.69
N SER A 43 9.87 2.08 11.39
CA SER A 43 10.72 2.64 10.35
C SER A 43 10.78 4.16 10.46
N ALA A 44 9.64 4.85 10.60
CA ALA A 44 9.57 6.31 10.72
C ALA A 44 10.48 6.86 11.84
N ALA A 45 10.55 6.17 12.98
CA ALA A 45 11.38 6.57 14.11
C ALA A 45 12.89 6.55 13.81
N ARG A 46 13.34 5.69 12.89
CA ARG A 46 14.78 5.53 12.55
C ARG A 46 15.13 5.96 11.13
N LEU A 47 14.16 6.25 10.27
CA LEU A 47 14.39 6.45 8.84
C LEU A 47 15.39 7.59 8.56
N GLY A 48 15.31 8.68 9.35
CA GLY A 48 16.19 9.84 9.22
C GLY A 48 17.62 9.62 9.74
N THR A 49 17.90 8.53 10.47
CA THR A 49 19.24 8.23 10.98
C THR A 49 20.01 7.25 10.07
N LEU A 50 19.32 6.65 9.11
CA LEU A 50 19.92 5.70 8.18
C LEU A 50 20.78 6.42 7.13
N PRO A 51 21.82 5.76 6.61
CA PRO A 51 22.50 6.23 5.41
C PRO A 51 21.50 6.46 4.27
N ILE A 52 21.66 7.54 3.51
CA ILE A 52 20.67 8.01 2.52
C ILE A 52 20.21 6.93 1.53
N ARG A 53 21.13 6.09 1.05
CA ARG A 53 20.81 4.98 0.13
C ARG A 53 19.93 3.93 0.81
N THR A 54 20.20 3.63 2.08
CA THR A 54 19.42 2.69 2.89
C THR A 54 18.03 3.26 3.20
N ALA A 55 17.95 4.54 3.60
CA ALA A 55 16.68 5.22 3.86
C ALA A 55 15.76 5.23 2.63
N ARG A 56 16.30 5.49 1.43
CA ARG A 56 15.56 5.44 0.17
C ARG A 56 15.07 4.04 -0.17
N LEU A 57 15.93 3.03 -0.05
CA LEU A 57 15.56 1.65 -0.32
C LEU A 57 14.48 1.14 0.65
N GLU A 58 14.63 1.48 1.94
CA GLU A 58 13.66 1.12 2.97
C GLU A 58 12.31 1.79 2.72
N SER A 59 12.28 3.12 2.53
CA SER A 59 11.04 3.86 2.27
C SER A 59 10.33 3.39 0.99
N PHE A 60 11.08 3.09 -0.08
CA PHE A 60 10.51 2.53 -1.30
C PHE A 60 9.85 1.17 -1.07
N ARG A 61 10.55 0.24 -0.40
CA ARG A 61 10.04 -1.12 -0.18
C ARG A 61 8.87 -1.14 0.81
N LEU A 62 9.02 -0.48 1.95
CA LEU A 62 7.99 -0.49 2.98
C LEU A 62 6.77 0.33 2.56
N GLY A 63 6.98 1.51 1.97
CA GLY A 63 5.88 2.32 1.43
C GLY A 63 5.12 1.61 0.31
N GLY A 64 5.85 0.96 -0.61
CA GLY A 64 5.24 0.13 -1.67
C GLY A 64 4.43 -1.05 -1.11
N ALA A 65 4.93 -1.72 -0.08
CA ALA A 65 4.18 -2.78 0.59
C ALA A 65 2.90 -2.26 1.25
N GLY A 66 2.95 -1.09 1.91
CA GLY A 66 1.77 -0.44 2.51
C GLY A 66 0.72 -0.02 1.48
N ILE A 67 1.14 0.57 0.35
CA ILE A 67 0.24 0.91 -0.77
C ILE A 67 -0.40 -0.35 -1.35
N ASN A 68 0.39 -1.42 -1.56
CA ASN A 68 -0.12 -2.68 -2.09
C ASN A 68 -1.11 -3.36 -1.14
N LEU A 69 -0.92 -3.24 0.17
CA LEU A 69 -1.88 -3.71 1.18
C LEU A 69 -3.21 -2.94 1.05
N LEU A 70 -3.16 -1.61 1.02
CA LEU A 70 -4.35 -0.77 0.86
C LEU A 70 -5.05 -0.99 -0.50
N ALA A 71 -4.29 -1.23 -1.57
CA ALA A 71 -4.85 -1.49 -2.90
C ALA A 71 -5.60 -2.84 -3.00
N LYS A 72 -5.25 -3.79 -2.12
CA LYS A 72 -5.89 -5.11 -2.03
C LYS A 72 -6.99 -5.17 -0.97
N ASP A 73 -7.22 -4.07 -0.25
CA ASP A 73 -8.27 -3.98 0.77
C ASP A 73 -9.64 -4.26 0.13
N PRO A 74 -10.43 -5.19 0.68
CA PRO A 74 -11.74 -5.55 0.13
C PRO A 74 -12.82 -4.47 0.34
N LEU A 75 -12.50 -3.38 1.04
CA LEU A 75 -13.38 -2.25 1.34
C LEU A 75 -14.72 -2.68 1.97
N LEU A 76 -14.66 -3.69 2.84
CA LEU A 76 -15.81 -4.19 3.57
C LEU A 76 -16.50 -3.08 4.38
N PRO A 77 -17.83 -3.15 4.54
CA PRO A 77 -18.60 -2.19 5.29
C PRO A 77 -18.43 -2.39 6.81
N ALA A 78 -18.82 -1.39 7.60
CA ALA A 78 -18.62 -1.34 9.06
C ALA A 78 -19.29 -2.49 9.84
N GLN A 79 -20.28 -3.17 9.26
CA GLN A 79 -20.91 -4.34 9.89
C GLN A 79 -20.00 -5.58 9.87
N MET A 80 -18.97 -5.59 9.01
CA MET A 80 -18.12 -6.76 8.75
C MET A 80 -16.69 -6.57 9.24
N ILE A 81 -16.23 -5.33 9.40
CA ILE A 81 -14.84 -5.01 9.77
C ILE A 81 -14.77 -3.72 10.57
N ASP A 82 -13.73 -3.59 11.39
CA ASP A 82 -13.32 -2.30 11.93
C ASP A 82 -12.81 -1.36 10.83
N VAL A 83 -13.68 -0.45 10.39
CA VAL A 83 -13.34 0.56 9.37
C VAL A 83 -12.37 1.62 9.89
N ASP A 84 -12.27 1.81 11.21
CA ASP A 84 -11.36 2.79 11.79
C ASP A 84 -9.92 2.25 11.79
N ALA A 85 -9.72 0.94 11.95
CA ALA A 85 -8.41 0.30 11.75
C ALA A 85 -7.83 0.57 10.35
N ARG A 86 -8.66 0.50 9.29
CA ARG A 86 -8.27 0.88 7.93
C ARG A 86 -7.87 2.35 7.83
N LYS A 87 -8.65 3.25 8.44
CA LYS A 87 -8.35 4.70 8.46
C LYS A 87 -7.05 5.01 9.19
N SER A 88 -6.74 4.26 10.25
CA SER A 88 -5.46 4.36 10.95
C SER A 88 -4.30 3.98 10.05
N LEU A 89 -4.41 2.89 9.27
CA LEU A 89 -3.39 2.51 8.29
C LEU A 89 -3.22 3.58 7.20
N TRP A 90 -4.32 4.10 6.66
CA TRP A 90 -4.28 5.19 5.68
C TRP A 90 -3.53 6.42 6.22
N THR A 91 -3.83 6.83 7.45
CA THR A 91 -3.19 7.97 8.12
C THR A 91 -1.71 7.72 8.37
N ALA A 92 -1.35 6.51 8.79
CA ALA A 92 0.05 6.11 8.95
C ALA A 92 0.81 6.15 7.61
N MET A 93 0.18 5.71 6.51
CA MET A 93 0.80 5.79 5.19
C MET A 93 0.99 7.22 4.67
N ILE A 94 0.03 8.12 4.89
CA ILE A 94 0.23 9.55 4.55
C ILE A 94 1.44 10.11 5.30
N SER A 95 1.49 9.86 6.61
CA SER A 95 2.62 10.32 7.45
C SER A 95 3.95 9.76 6.99
N TYR A 96 3.98 8.48 6.59
CA TYR A 96 5.19 7.80 6.13
C TYR A 96 5.62 8.25 4.73
N ASP A 97 4.67 8.51 3.82
CA ASP A 97 4.94 9.06 2.48
C ASP A 97 5.62 10.43 2.55
N GLU A 98 5.17 11.30 3.46
CA GLU A 98 5.80 12.60 3.69
C GLU A 98 7.24 12.47 4.21
N LEU A 99 7.52 11.50 5.10
CA LEU A 99 8.88 11.19 5.52
C LEU A 99 9.74 10.68 4.36
N GLY A 100 9.18 9.78 3.54
CA GLY A 100 9.81 9.29 2.33
C GLY A 100 10.20 10.43 1.41
N LYS A 101 9.26 11.30 1.02
CA LYS A 101 9.52 12.45 0.14
C LYS A 101 10.69 13.31 0.61
N ARG A 102 10.81 13.56 1.91
CA ARG A 102 11.96 14.29 2.48
C ARG A 102 13.28 13.55 2.25
N VAL A 103 13.33 12.25 2.53
CA VAL A 103 14.50 11.39 2.26
C VAL A 103 14.89 11.42 0.77
N TRP A 104 13.92 11.48 -0.14
CA TRP A 104 14.21 11.56 -1.57
C TRP A 104 14.70 12.96 -2.00
N ALA A 105 14.13 14.03 -1.44
CA ALA A 105 14.50 15.42 -1.73
C ALA A 105 15.98 15.73 -1.41
N HIS A 106 16.57 15.13 -0.37
CA HIS A 106 17.96 15.39 0.06
C HIS A 106 19.07 14.98 -0.92
N GLY A 107 18.74 14.45 -2.10
CA GLY A 107 19.74 14.22 -3.16
C GLY A 107 19.19 14.36 -4.57
N LEU A 108 18.03 15.02 -4.72
CA LEU A 108 17.61 15.56 -6.00
C LEU A 108 18.11 17.00 -5.99
N GLY A 109 19.22 17.27 -6.70
CA GLY A 109 19.67 18.65 -6.95
C GLY A 109 18.50 19.49 -7.48
N ALA A 110 18.49 20.78 -7.16
CA ALA A 110 17.40 21.71 -7.44
C ALA A 110 16.97 21.72 -8.93
N SER A 111 16.11 20.78 -9.31
CA SER A 111 15.22 20.80 -10.47
C SER A 111 14.40 19.50 -10.50
N VAL A 112 13.44 19.38 -9.60
CA VAL A 112 12.24 18.56 -9.83
C VAL A 112 11.04 19.40 -9.44
N ARG A 113 10.83 20.51 -10.15
CA ARG A 113 9.54 21.18 -10.21
C ARG A 113 8.82 20.64 -11.44
N GLY A 114 7.88 19.72 -11.21
CA GLY A 114 6.84 19.40 -12.18
C GLY A 114 7.03 18.16 -13.06
N GLU A 115 8.10 17.39 -12.91
CA GLU A 115 8.29 16.17 -13.69
C GLU A 115 8.19 14.91 -12.82
N ARG A 116 7.35 13.99 -13.29
CA ARG A 116 7.04 12.68 -12.71
C ARG A 116 8.33 12.02 -12.23
N LEU A 117 8.37 11.56 -10.97
CA LEU A 117 9.50 10.80 -10.45
C LEU A 117 9.88 9.69 -11.44
N PRO A 118 11.17 9.48 -11.73
CA PRO A 118 11.58 8.43 -12.66
C PRO A 118 11.04 7.09 -12.16
N VAL A 119 10.28 6.40 -13.01
CA VAL A 119 9.87 5.02 -12.78
C VAL A 119 11.15 4.23 -12.58
N PRO A 120 11.31 3.45 -11.50
CA PRO A 120 12.49 2.61 -11.32
C PRO A 120 12.62 1.71 -12.55
N LEU A 121 13.72 1.84 -13.28
CA LEU A 121 14.11 0.94 -14.37
C LEU A 121 14.43 -0.42 -13.73
N LEU A 122 13.39 -1.21 -13.49
CA LEU A 122 13.54 -2.62 -13.15
C LEU A 122 13.89 -3.36 -14.45
N ALA A 123 15.20 -3.55 -14.64
CA ALA A 123 15.81 -4.57 -15.48
C ALA A 123 15.34 -4.64 -16.95
N GLU A 124 15.84 -3.73 -17.79
CA GLU A 124 15.89 -3.96 -19.25
C GLU A 124 17.23 -4.53 -19.73
N SER A 125 18.25 -4.72 -18.87
CA SER A 125 19.57 -5.22 -19.31
C SER A 125 19.72 -6.76 -19.34
N MET A 126 18.63 -7.51 -19.57
CA MET A 126 18.71 -8.98 -19.62
C MET A 126 17.97 -9.55 -20.82
N MET A 127 18.23 -8.98 -22.00
CA MET A 127 17.98 -9.66 -23.28
C MET A 127 18.87 -9.06 -24.38
N GLU A 128 20.11 -9.54 -24.49
CA GLU A 128 20.87 -9.45 -25.72
C GLU A 128 21.14 -10.89 -26.20
N PRO A 129 20.59 -11.32 -27.35
CA PRO A 129 21.01 -12.57 -27.96
C PRO A 129 22.36 -12.37 -28.66
N SER A 130 23.30 -13.27 -28.34
CA SER A 130 24.52 -13.51 -29.14
C SER A 130 24.19 -14.18 -30.46
#